data_AF-A0A1L0C2L9-F1
#
_entry.id   AF-A0A1L0C2L9-F1
#
_cell.length_a   1.000
_cell.length_b   1.000
_cell.length_c   1.000
_cell.angle_alpha   90.00
_cell.angle_beta   90.00
_cell.angle_gamma   90.00
#
_symmetry.space_group_name_H-M   'P 1'
#
loop_
_entity.id
_entity.type
_entity.pdbx_description
1 polymer ?
#
loop_
_entity_poly.entity_id
_entity_poly.type
_entity_poly.pdbx_seq_one_letter_code
_entity_poly.pdbx_strand_id
1 'polypeptide(L)'
;MLFAFYDIPNWRNFYVSLFLALGGICTIVTFNKKFSTPQYRPFRSLMFILFGLSGVLPVLTAVSIFGVESASERSKAGWLIAEGFFYIFGASLYAMRIPERFSHKESDNRLLENPVSGKFDLFGHSHQIFHVMVVIAAFCHWKALVGCFEYLHTHTLKP
;
A
#
# COMPACT_ATOMS: atom_id res chain seq x y z
N MET A 1 4.35 -0.21 -14.18
CA MET A 1 5.55 0.47 -14.73
C MET A 1 6.17 -0.29 -15.89
N LEU A 2 6.71 -1.49 -15.67
CA LEU A 2 7.42 -2.24 -16.70
C LEU A 2 6.59 -2.48 -17.97
N PHE A 3 5.37 -3.01 -17.81
CA PHE A 3 4.46 -3.26 -18.94
C PHE A 3 3.82 -1.97 -19.46
N ALA A 4 3.34 -1.12 -18.54
CA ALA A 4 2.60 0.09 -18.88
C ALA A 4 3.44 1.21 -19.54
N PHE A 5 4.78 1.14 -19.55
CA PHE A 5 5.69 2.07 -20.23
C PHE A 5 6.69 1.34 -21.13
N TYR A 6 6.33 0.14 -21.61
CA TYR A 6 7.26 -0.71 -22.35
C TYR A 6 7.81 -0.03 -23.62
N ASP A 7 6.93 0.66 -24.34
CA ASP A 7 7.16 1.45 -25.55
C ASP A 7 7.95 2.75 -25.31
N ILE A 8 8.01 3.26 -24.07
CA ILE A 8 8.73 4.50 -23.73
C ILE A 8 9.80 4.21 -22.66
N PRO A 9 10.97 3.68 -23.07
CA PRO A 9 11.98 3.15 -22.14
C PRO A 9 12.58 4.22 -21.22
N ASN A 10 12.63 5.48 -21.65
CA ASN A 10 13.14 6.58 -20.83
C ASN A 10 12.30 6.78 -19.56
N TRP A 11 10.96 6.86 -19.72
CA TRP A 11 10.04 6.98 -18.58
C TRP A 11 10.02 5.73 -17.72
N ARG A 12 10.03 4.54 -18.35
CA ARG A 12 10.11 3.26 -17.64
C ARG A 12 11.33 3.20 -16.72
N ASN A 13 12.52 3.46 -17.26
CA ASN A 13 13.77 3.37 -16.53
C ASN A 13 13.85 4.44 -15.44
N PHE A 14 13.37 5.66 -15.70
CA PHE A 14 13.27 6.71 -14.70
C PHE A 14 12.46 6.27 -13.48
N TYR A 15 11.23 5.78 -13.69
CA TYR A 15 10.39 5.34 -12.58
C TYR A 15 10.95 4.12 -11.86
N VAL A 16 11.47 3.13 -12.59
CA VAL A 16 12.11 1.96 -11.94
C VAL A 16 13.24 2.40 -11.02
N SER A 17 14.12 3.29 -11.47
CA SER A 17 15.20 3.85 -10.65
C SER A 17 14.67 4.65 -9.45
N LEU A 18 13.61 5.45 -9.64
CA LEU A 18 12.97 6.20 -8.56
C LEU A 18 12.43 5.27 -7.47
N PHE A 19 11.69 4.21 -7.84
CA PHE A 19 11.14 3.26 -6.87
C PHE A 19 12.22 2.44 -6.17
N LEU A 20 13.30 2.09 -6.87
CA LEU A 20 14.47 1.45 -6.26
C LEU A 20 15.13 2.38 -5.23
N ALA A 21 15.33 3.65 -5.55
CA ALA A 21 15.91 4.62 -4.64
C ALA A 21 15.02 4.86 -3.40
N LEU A 22 13.72 5.11 -3.60
CA LEU A 22 12.77 5.32 -2.51
C LEU A 22 12.63 4.06 -1.62
N GLY A 23 12.58 2.88 -2.23
CA GLY A 23 12.56 1.60 -1.51
C GLY A 23 13.85 1.38 -0.71
N GLY A 24 15.00 1.74 -1.27
CA GLY A 24 16.29 1.72 -0.58
C GLY A 24 16.31 2.64 0.64
N ILE A 25 15.82 3.86 0.52
CA ILE A 25 15.69 4.82 1.64
C ILE A 25 14.78 4.24 2.73
N CYS A 26 13.60 3.74 2.37
CA CYS A 26 12.67 3.12 3.32
C CYS A 26 13.31 1.93 4.05
N THR A 27 14.09 1.12 3.34
CA THR A 27 14.81 -0.03 3.88
C THR A 27 15.85 0.42 4.92
N ILE A 28 16.70 1.38 4.58
CA ILE A 28 17.73 1.92 5.48
C ILE A 28 17.10 2.48 6.77
N VAL A 29 16.02 3.27 6.63
CA VAL A 29 15.31 3.85 7.79
C VAL A 29 14.70 2.75 8.66
N THR A 30 14.15 1.69 8.04
CA THR A 30 13.51 0.58 8.76
C THR A 30 14.50 -0.20 9.63
N PHE A 31 15.76 -0.33 9.21
CA PHE A 31 16.80 -1.00 9.99
C PHE A 31 17.29 -0.22 11.21
N ASN A 32 16.90 1.06 11.36
CA ASN A 32 17.26 1.83 12.55
C ASN A 32 16.49 1.34 13.80
N LYS A 33 17.21 0.98 14.87
CA LYS A 33 16.62 0.49 16.13
C LYS A 33 15.57 1.45 16.71
N LYS A 34 15.76 2.77 16.57
CA LYS A 34 14.81 3.79 17.07
C LYS A 34 13.45 3.69 16.37
N PHE A 35 13.46 3.34 15.08
CA PHE A 35 12.27 3.22 14.25
C PHE A 35 11.37 2.03 14.67
N SER A 36 11.95 1.03 15.34
CA SER A 36 11.20 -0.14 15.87
C SER A 36 10.39 0.18 17.12
N THR A 37 10.66 1.31 17.80
CA THR A 37 9.96 1.68 19.03
C THR A 37 8.49 2.05 18.78
N PRO A 38 7.58 1.85 19.76
CA PRO A 38 6.14 2.13 19.58
C PRO A 38 5.81 3.58 19.19
N GLN A 39 6.62 4.53 19.66
CA GLN A 39 6.46 5.97 19.39
C GLN A 39 6.55 6.30 17.89
N TYR A 40 7.31 5.52 17.12
CA TYR A 40 7.53 5.73 15.69
C TYR A 40 6.51 5.00 14.80
N ARG A 41 5.50 4.33 15.38
CA ARG A 41 4.51 3.59 14.60
C ARG A 41 3.73 4.45 13.59
N PRO A 42 3.23 5.65 13.93
CA PRO A 42 2.55 6.50 12.97
C PRO A 42 3.51 6.97 11.86
N PHE A 43 4.75 7.32 12.23
CA PHE A 43 5.78 7.71 11.29
C PHE A 43 6.13 6.60 10.29
N ARG A 44 6.25 5.35 10.78
CA ARG A 44 6.46 4.16 9.92
C ARG A 44 5.33 3.97 8.93
N SER A 45 4.09 4.08 9.41
CA SER A 45 2.90 3.90 8.57
C SER A 45 2.84 5.00 7.50
N LEU A 46 3.08 6.26 7.89
CA LEU A 46 3.13 7.40 6.97
C LEU A 46 4.22 7.23 5.91
N MET A 47 5.43 6.82 6.29
CA MET A 47 6.53 6.61 5.35
C MET A 47 6.15 5.60 4.25
N PHE A 48 5.59 4.44 4.63
CA PHE A 48 5.18 3.43 3.65
C PHE A 48 3.95 3.86 2.83
N ILE A 49 3.01 4.61 3.41
CA ILE A 49 1.88 5.20 2.68
C ILE A 49 2.40 6.18 1.62
N LEU A 50 3.34 7.07 1.95
CA LEU A 50 3.92 8.02 1.01
C LEU A 50 4.69 7.31 -0.11
N PHE A 51 5.43 6.26 0.24
CA PHE A 51 6.09 5.41 -0.76
C PHE A 51 5.07 4.78 -1.72
N GLY A 52 3.97 4.21 -1.23
CA GLY A 52 2.90 3.68 -2.07
C GLY A 52 2.22 4.75 -2.93
N LEU A 53 1.91 5.92 -2.35
CA LEU A 53 1.28 7.06 -3.03
C LEU A 53 2.17 7.64 -4.13
N SER A 54 3.50 7.47 -4.07
CA SER A 54 4.38 7.85 -5.18
C SER A 54 4.03 7.11 -6.49
N GLY A 55 3.31 5.98 -6.42
CA GLY A 55 2.68 5.28 -7.54
C GLY A 55 1.70 6.12 -8.36
N VAL A 56 1.17 7.23 -7.83
CA VAL A 56 0.32 8.17 -8.56
C VAL A 56 1.11 8.92 -9.64
N LEU A 57 2.38 9.24 -9.38
CA LEU A 57 3.21 10.01 -10.32
C LEU A 57 3.28 9.38 -11.73
N PRO A 58 3.65 8.09 -11.88
CA PRO A 58 3.64 7.46 -13.19
C PRO A 58 2.26 7.29 -13.80
N VAL A 59 1.17 7.18 -13.01
CA VAL A 59 -0.18 7.16 -13.56
C VAL A 59 -0.52 8.51 -14.19
N LEU A 60 -0.18 9.61 -13.51
CA LEU A 60 -0.36 10.97 -14.06
C LEU A 60 0.46 11.18 -15.34
N THR A 61 1.71 10.72 -15.36
CA THR A 61 2.54 10.77 -16.56
C THR A 61 1.97 9.92 -17.70
N ALA A 62 1.42 8.74 -17.40
CA ALA A 62 0.73 7.93 -18.40
C ALA A 62 -0.49 8.66 -18.97
N VAL A 63 -1.29 9.31 -18.11
CA VAL A 63 -2.44 10.13 -18.54
C VAL A 63 -2.00 11.28 -19.45
N SER A 64 -0.91 11.97 -19.12
CA SER A 64 -0.40 13.07 -19.95
C SER A 64 0.12 12.65 -21.32
N ILE A 65 0.62 11.41 -21.44
CA ILE A 65 1.24 10.91 -22.68
C ILE A 65 0.21 10.19 -23.55
N PHE A 66 -0.61 9.32 -22.96
CA PHE A 66 -1.50 8.39 -23.68
C PHE A 66 -2.98 8.83 -23.66
N GLY A 67 -3.32 9.86 -22.89
CA GLY A 67 -4.70 10.23 -22.60
C GLY A 67 -5.31 9.41 -21.48
N VAL A 68 -6.44 9.87 -20.93
CA VAL A 68 -7.08 9.29 -19.74
C VAL A 68 -7.53 7.85 -19.97
N GLU A 69 -8.20 7.58 -21.09
CA GLU A 69 -8.77 6.27 -21.41
C GLU A 69 -7.67 5.22 -21.59
N SER A 70 -6.73 5.45 -22.49
CA SER A 70 -5.59 4.57 -22.73
C SER A 70 -4.73 4.36 -21.49
N ALA A 71 -4.50 5.41 -20.68
CA ALA A 71 -3.73 5.29 -19.45
C ALA A 71 -4.46 4.45 -18.40
N SER A 72 -5.78 4.60 -18.28
CA SER A 72 -6.61 3.81 -17.37
C SER A 72 -6.58 2.33 -17.74
N GLU A 73 -6.72 2.01 -19.04
CA GLU A 73 -6.67 0.64 -19.53
C GLU A 73 -5.29 0.00 -19.42
N ARG A 74 -4.23 0.75 -19.80
CA ARG A 74 -2.83 0.31 -19.70
C ARG A 74 -2.38 -0.01 -18.30
N SER A 75 -2.78 0.83 -17.35
CA SER A 75 -2.38 0.70 -15.93
C SER A 75 -3.34 -0.15 -15.12
N LYS A 76 -4.52 -0.49 -15.69
CA LYS A 76 -5.64 -1.08 -14.97
C LYS A 76 -5.96 -0.27 -13.71
N ALA A 77 -6.15 1.03 -13.88
CA ALA A 77 -6.24 2.02 -12.81
C ALA A 77 -7.26 1.67 -11.71
N GLY A 78 -8.38 1.04 -12.05
CA GLY A 78 -9.38 0.59 -11.06
C GLY A 78 -8.80 -0.38 -10.01
N TRP A 79 -7.94 -1.31 -10.43
CA TRP A 79 -7.29 -2.25 -9.50
C TRP A 79 -6.21 -1.55 -8.66
N LEU A 80 -5.49 -0.57 -9.22
CA LEU A 80 -4.53 0.25 -8.48
C LEU A 80 -5.21 1.15 -7.43
N ILE A 81 -6.40 1.69 -7.74
CA ILE A 81 -7.20 2.45 -6.78
C ILE A 81 -7.67 1.54 -5.63
N ALA A 82 -8.13 0.33 -5.95
CA ALA A 82 -8.52 -0.66 -4.94
C ALA A 82 -7.33 -1.06 -4.05
N GLU A 83 -6.18 -1.35 -4.64
CA GLU A 83 -4.92 -1.60 -3.91
C GLU A 83 -4.59 -0.44 -2.95
N GLY A 84 -4.59 0.79 -3.47
CA GLY A 84 -4.30 1.99 -2.68
C GLY A 84 -5.28 2.18 -1.52
N PHE A 85 -6.58 1.95 -1.75
CA PHE A 85 -7.60 1.99 -0.71
C PHE A 85 -7.31 1.00 0.42
N PHE A 86 -7.11 -0.29 0.09
CA PHE A 86 -6.85 -1.31 1.11
C PHE A 86 -5.54 -1.06 1.87
N TYR A 87 -4.48 -0.63 1.18
CA TYR A 87 -3.22 -0.27 1.82
C TYR A 87 -3.36 0.91 2.79
N ILE A 88 -3.92 2.02 2.33
CA ILE A 88 -4.05 3.25 3.13
C ILE A 88 -4.98 3.00 4.30
N PHE A 89 -6.12 2.35 4.06
CA PHE A 89 -7.08 2.04 5.10
C PHE A 89 -6.48 1.11 6.17
N GLY A 90 -5.85 0.00 5.76
CA GLY A 90 -5.19 -0.93 6.68
C GLY A 90 -4.06 -0.26 7.49
N ALA A 91 -3.20 0.52 6.82
CA ALA A 91 -2.11 1.23 7.49
C ALA A 91 -2.61 2.29 8.47
N SER A 92 -3.72 2.96 8.15
CA SER A 92 -4.38 3.93 9.03
C SER A 92 -4.94 3.27 10.28
N LEU A 93 -5.61 2.11 10.14
CA LEU A 93 -6.10 1.32 11.28
C LEU A 93 -4.95 0.87 12.19
N TYR A 94 -3.84 0.39 11.60
CA TYR A 94 -2.64 0.01 12.34
C TYR A 94 -2.00 1.19 13.08
N ALA A 95 -1.87 2.35 12.43
CA ALA A 95 -1.31 3.55 13.04
C ALA A 95 -2.16 4.03 14.23
N MET A 96 -3.49 3.97 14.10
CA MET A 96 -4.44 4.44 15.12
C MET A 96 -4.82 3.40 16.17
N ARG A 97 -4.43 2.12 16.02
CA ARG A 97 -4.81 1.00 16.90
C ARG A 97 -6.33 0.75 16.96
N ILE A 98 -7.02 0.85 15.83
CA ILE A 98 -8.47 0.62 15.77
C ILE A 98 -8.71 -0.85 15.36
N PRO A 99 -9.59 -1.60 16.07
CA PRO A 99 -10.54 -1.15 17.10
C PRO A 99 -10.05 -1.22 18.55
N GLU A 100 -8.89 -1.83 18.83
CA GLU A 100 -8.49 -2.17 20.20
C GLU A 100 -8.33 -0.95 21.13
N ARG A 101 -8.02 0.22 20.56
CA ARG A 101 -7.93 1.51 21.28
C ARG A 101 -9.21 1.84 22.05
N PHE A 102 -10.37 1.45 21.53
CA PHE A 102 -11.66 1.74 22.16
C PHE A 102 -12.06 0.72 23.23
N SER A 103 -11.36 -0.41 23.30
CA SER A 103 -11.62 -1.48 24.27
C SER A 103 -10.85 -1.30 25.58
N HIS A 104 -9.85 -0.40 25.59
CA HIS A 104 -9.05 -0.12 26.76
C HIS A 104 -9.77 0.88 27.69
N LYS A 105 -10.13 0.43 28.90
CA LYS A 105 -10.56 1.31 29.99
C LYS A 105 -9.54 1.20 31.12
N GLU A 106 -9.08 2.35 31.58
CA GLU A 106 -8.25 2.50 32.78
C GLU A 106 -9.17 2.34 34.00
N SER A 107 -9.54 1.10 34.30
CA SER A 107 -10.35 0.74 35.45
C SER A 107 -9.83 -0.59 35.97
N ASP A 108 -9.43 -0.54 37.24
CA ASP A 108 -8.83 -1.53 38.13
C ASP A 108 -8.65 -2.98 37.64
N ASN A 109 -7.52 -3.56 38.06
CA ASN A 109 -6.98 -4.87 37.71
C ASN A 109 -7.87 -6.08 38.10
N ARG A 110 -9.09 -6.14 37.58
CA ARG A 110 -10.02 -7.25 37.77
C ARG A 110 -10.70 -7.58 36.45
N LEU A 111 -10.15 -8.56 35.74
CA LEU A 111 -10.75 -9.19 34.56
C LEU A 111 -12.20 -9.66 34.81
N LEU A 112 -12.59 -9.90 36.07
CA LEU A 112 -13.93 -10.28 36.49
C LEU A 112 -14.95 -9.12 36.52
N GLU A 113 -14.51 -7.86 36.60
CA GLU A 113 -15.39 -6.69 36.72
C GLU A 113 -15.62 -5.98 35.38
N ASN A 114 -14.77 -6.20 34.38
CA ASN A 114 -14.91 -5.62 33.03
C ASN A 114 -14.46 -6.59 31.92
N PRO A 115 -15.36 -7.45 31.40
CA PRO A 115 -15.05 -8.43 30.33
C PRO A 115 -14.75 -7.79 28.96
N VAL A 116 -14.75 -6.44 28.88
CA VAL A 116 -14.48 -5.67 27.66
C VAL A 116 -12.98 -5.36 27.50
N SER A 117 -12.21 -5.35 28.60
CA SER A 117 -10.76 -5.18 28.56
C SER A 117 -10.11 -6.47 28.04
N GLY A 118 -9.28 -6.39 27.00
CA GLY A 118 -8.62 -7.55 26.38
C GLY A 118 -9.41 -8.28 25.29
N LYS A 119 -10.57 -7.77 24.85
CA LYS A 119 -11.38 -8.39 23.77
C LYS A 119 -10.62 -8.65 22.48
N PHE A 120 -9.62 -7.83 22.17
CA PHE A 120 -8.84 -7.90 20.94
C PHE A 120 -7.44 -8.49 21.15
N ASP A 121 -7.17 -9.15 22.28
CA ASP A 121 -5.81 -9.65 22.59
C ASP A 121 -5.41 -10.82 21.68
N LEU A 122 -6.37 -11.69 21.32
CA LEU A 122 -6.12 -12.85 20.45
C LEU A 122 -6.56 -12.60 19.00
N PHE A 123 -7.71 -11.98 18.78
CA PHE A 123 -8.30 -11.83 17.45
C PHE A 123 -8.85 -10.43 17.21
N GLY A 124 -8.76 -9.95 15.97
CA GLY A 124 -9.41 -8.71 15.51
C GLY A 124 -8.71 -7.42 15.91
N HIS A 125 -7.50 -7.47 16.46
CA HIS A 125 -6.70 -6.26 16.69
C HIS A 125 -6.21 -5.65 15.37
N SER A 126 -5.94 -4.35 15.37
CA SER A 126 -5.53 -3.56 14.21
C SER A 126 -4.43 -4.21 13.36
N HIS A 127 -3.43 -4.85 13.99
CA HIS A 127 -2.34 -5.50 13.27
C HIS A 127 -2.79 -6.74 12.47
N GLN A 128 -3.72 -7.55 12.96
CA GLN A 128 -4.29 -8.67 12.19
C GLN A 128 -5.13 -8.14 11.01
N ILE A 129 -5.95 -7.13 11.25
CA ILE A 129 -6.75 -6.49 10.19
C ILE A 129 -5.82 -5.91 9.12
N PHE A 130 -4.73 -5.25 9.53
CA PHE A 130 -3.73 -4.73 8.61
C PHE A 130 -3.14 -5.82 7.70
N HIS A 131 -2.74 -6.97 8.26
CA HIS A 131 -2.23 -8.10 7.45
C HIS A 131 -3.25 -8.59 6.43
N VAL A 132 -4.52 -8.74 6.82
CA VAL A 132 -5.59 -9.14 5.90
C VAL A 132 -5.75 -8.12 4.77
N MET A 133 -5.77 -6.83 5.09
CA MET A 133 -5.88 -5.76 4.09
C MET A 133 -4.68 -5.74 3.14
N VAL A 134 -3.46 -5.98 3.63
CA VAL A 134 -2.27 -6.08 2.79
C VAL A 134 -2.35 -7.26 1.81
N VAL A 135 -2.87 -8.41 2.24
CA VAL A 135 -3.08 -9.57 1.35
C VAL A 135 -4.08 -9.25 0.24
N ILE A 136 -5.20 -8.59 0.58
CA ILE A 136 -6.19 -8.15 -0.42
C ILE A 136 -5.57 -7.13 -1.38
N ALA A 137 -4.81 -6.16 -0.87
CA ALA A 137 -4.12 -5.17 -1.69
C ALA A 137 -3.12 -5.83 -2.65
N ALA A 138 -2.35 -6.81 -2.19
CA ALA A 138 -1.41 -7.57 -3.02
C ALA A 138 -2.13 -8.36 -4.13
N PHE A 139 -3.33 -8.90 -3.85
CA PHE A 139 -4.16 -9.54 -4.86
C PHE A 139 -4.66 -8.53 -5.91
N CYS A 140 -5.12 -7.35 -5.49
CA CYS A 140 -5.48 -6.26 -6.41
C CYS A 140 -4.28 -5.84 -7.29
N HIS A 141 -3.10 -5.71 -6.69
CA HIS A 141 -1.87 -5.40 -7.41
C HIS A 141 -1.55 -6.47 -8.47
N TRP A 142 -1.67 -7.74 -8.11
CA TRP A 142 -1.47 -8.85 -9.05
C TRP A 142 -2.46 -8.79 -10.23
N LYS A 143 -3.75 -8.53 -9.96
CA LYS A 143 -4.77 -8.34 -11.01
C LYS A 143 -4.42 -7.17 -11.93
N ALA A 144 -3.95 -6.05 -11.38
CA ALA A 144 -3.47 -4.91 -12.16
C ALA A 144 -2.28 -5.31 -13.05
N LEU A 145 -1.29 -6.01 -12.48
CA LEU A 145 -0.08 -6.45 -13.16
C LEU A 145 -0.38 -7.38 -14.35
N VAL A 146 -1.22 -8.40 -14.12
CA VAL A 146 -1.65 -9.33 -15.18
C VAL A 146 -2.40 -8.58 -16.27
N GLY A 147 -3.31 -7.68 -15.91
CA GLY A 147 -4.03 -6.91 -16.92
C GLY A 147 -3.14 -5.92 -17.69
N CYS A 148 -2.09 -5.36 -17.08
CA CYS A 148 -1.07 -4.58 -17.79
C CYS A 148 -0.29 -5.45 -18.77
N PHE A 149 0.07 -6.68 -18.36
CA PHE A 149 0.76 -7.64 -19.22
C PHE A 149 -0.11 -8.05 -20.42
N GLU A 150 -1.39 -8.34 -20.19
CA GLU A 150 -2.34 -8.66 -21.26
C GLU A 150 -2.48 -7.49 -22.24
N TYR A 151 -2.62 -6.25 -21.73
CA TYR A 151 -2.70 -5.06 -22.56
C TYR A 151 -1.46 -4.91 -23.45
N LEU A 152 -0.26 -5.05 -22.88
CA LEU A 152 1.00 -4.98 -23.62
C LEU A 152 1.01 -5.96 -24.81
N HIS A 153 0.61 -7.22 -24.60
CA HIS A 153 0.65 -8.25 -25.64
C HIS A 153 -0.46 -8.11 -26.68
N THR A 154 -1.57 -7.47 -26.33
CA THR A 154 -2.74 -7.36 -27.21
C THR A 154 -2.79 -6.06 -28.00
N HIS A 155 -2.22 -4.97 -27.48
CA HIS A 155 -2.34 -3.64 -28.05
C HIS A 155 -0.99 -3.01 -28.43
N THR A 156 0.07 -3.28 -27.67
CA THR A 156 1.36 -2.58 -27.87
C THR A 156 2.36 -3.43 -28.67
N LEU A 157 2.38 -4.74 -28.47
CA LEU A 157 3.30 -5.66 -29.17
C LEU A 157 2.70 -6.28 -30.44
N LYS A 158 1.40 -6.14 -30.68
CA LYS A 158 0.82 -6.62 -31.95
C LYS A 158 1.34 -5.74 -33.09
N PRO A 159 1.81 -6.35 -34.19
CA PRO A 159 2.28 -5.65 -35.39
C PRO A 159 1.14 -4.93 -36.12
#